data_AF-A0A926RLJ8-F1
#
_entry.id   AF-A0A926RLJ8-F1
#
_cell.length_a   1.000
_cell.length_b   1.000
_cell.length_c   1.000
_cell.angle_alpha   90.00
_cell.angle_beta   90.00
_cell.angle_gamma   90.00
#
_symmetry.space_group_name_H-M   'P 1'
#
loop_
_entity.id
_entity.type
_entity.pdbx_description
1 polymer ?
#
loop_
_entity_poly.entity_id
_entity_poly.type
_entity_poly.pdbx_seq_one_letter_code
_entity_poly.pdbx_strand_id
1 'polypeptide(L)'
;MASSRDDFIIAIRSAFLKKSTQQKFSLLTLVFISVFIIVLSSLELKVIKFIKVGINEFVYRSSFVVSIPENLLISTFSEISEYTTFFNKYKKNKDELDQFKSKNISNEIILNENKELKELINNYVSSSDKLLAKIIVDHNSPFLKSIIINKGSKDDIKIGTNIYDQSYLVGRVIEVNYKSSRVLLLSDLNSNVPVTIAPQNIQAIITGIGDNNGKIKYIKDGLSEKLENDSIVYTSGTGAIFKSGVPIGKLKILKNEISTELKVQFYSDFSQLKYVFAEILTNTPIQNLDNENTNNQKKNPIDAKVQILEDEIEIIEDTNVKFKEENENLKVKINDLNDQVFDLNNEITRQKEKINQFDLDKEELEFLRLNLIYSHKCQTKKLFSTGFKVGTPEYKKCILNKGKKVND
;
A
#
# COMPACT_ATOMS: atom_id res chain seq x y z
N MET A 1 78.65 31.86 -69.85
CA MET A 1 78.68 30.73 -68.90
C MET A 1 77.94 31.16 -67.62
N ALA A 2 76.62 31.26 -67.67
CA ALA A 2 75.78 31.72 -66.55
C ALA A 2 74.44 30.96 -66.43
N SER A 3 74.26 29.88 -67.20
CA SER A 3 72.96 29.17 -67.29
C SER A 3 72.78 28.06 -66.25
N SER A 4 73.85 27.51 -65.66
CA SER A 4 73.74 26.30 -64.83
C SER A 4 73.39 26.56 -63.36
N ARG A 5 73.69 27.75 -62.81
CA ARG A 5 73.36 28.06 -61.41
C ARG A 5 71.87 28.34 -61.20
N ASP A 6 71.23 28.97 -62.18
CA ASP A 6 69.81 29.31 -62.09
C ASP A 6 68.93 28.06 -62.24
N ASP A 7 69.30 27.11 -63.09
CA ASP A 7 68.54 25.85 -63.25
C ASP A 7 68.51 25.00 -61.97
N PHE A 8 69.59 24.96 -61.18
CA PHE A 8 69.59 24.25 -59.89
C PHE A 8 68.68 24.93 -58.85
N ILE A 9 68.71 26.27 -58.77
CA ILE A 9 67.86 27.02 -57.84
C ILE A 9 66.38 26.90 -58.26
N ILE A 10 66.09 26.94 -59.56
CA ILE A 10 64.74 26.76 -60.12
C ILE A 10 64.23 25.32 -59.90
N ALA A 11 65.09 24.31 -60.03
CA ALA A 11 64.76 22.92 -59.72
C ALA A 11 64.45 22.71 -58.22
N ILE A 12 65.22 23.32 -57.31
CA ILE A 12 64.95 23.27 -55.87
C ILE A 12 63.63 23.98 -55.53
N ARG A 13 63.41 25.18 -56.08
CA ARG A 13 62.20 25.99 -55.85
C ARG A 13 60.95 25.30 -56.37
N SER A 14 61.03 24.65 -57.53
CA SER A 14 59.91 23.88 -58.11
C SER A 14 59.63 22.58 -57.33
N ALA A 15 60.66 21.92 -56.79
CA ALA A 15 60.48 20.76 -55.90
C ALA A 15 59.80 21.12 -54.57
N PHE A 16 60.03 22.33 -54.04
CA PHE A 16 59.36 22.86 -52.84
C PHE A 16 57.88 23.22 -53.06
N LEU A 17 57.46 23.49 -54.30
CA LEU A 17 56.10 23.92 -54.65
C LEU A 17 55.14 22.77 -54.99
N LYS A 18 55.64 21.54 -55.19
CA LYS A 18 54.79 20.37 -55.49
C LYS A 18 54.29 19.73 -54.18
N LYS A 19 52.97 19.70 -53.96
CA LYS A 19 52.32 19.36 -52.68
C LYS A 19 52.77 18.03 -52.03
N SER A 20 53.09 17.01 -52.83
CA SER A 20 53.56 15.69 -52.34
C SER A 20 55.00 15.72 -51.82
N THR A 21 55.91 16.42 -52.52
CA THR A 21 57.30 16.59 -52.05
C THR A 21 57.36 17.59 -50.90
N GLN A 22 56.54 18.64 -50.90
CA GLN A 22 56.44 19.61 -49.80
C GLN A 22 56.11 18.94 -48.45
N GLN A 23 55.21 17.95 -48.42
CA GLN A 23 54.89 17.21 -47.19
C GLN A 23 56.04 16.33 -46.71
N LYS A 24 56.73 15.62 -47.62
CA LYS A 24 57.87 14.76 -47.29
C LYS A 24 59.08 15.57 -46.83
N PHE A 25 59.36 16.71 -47.49
CA PHE A 25 60.39 17.65 -47.05
C PHE A 25 60.01 18.31 -45.73
N SER A 26 58.75 18.67 -45.51
CA SER A 26 58.27 19.24 -44.22
C SER A 26 58.49 18.27 -43.05
N LEU A 27 58.14 16.98 -43.22
CA LEU A 27 58.36 15.96 -42.21
C LEU A 27 59.86 15.72 -41.98
N LEU A 28 60.66 15.62 -43.04
CA LEU A 28 62.12 15.47 -42.92
C LEU A 28 62.74 16.67 -42.21
N THR A 29 62.30 17.90 -42.53
CA THR A 29 62.77 19.11 -41.84
C THR A 29 62.35 19.15 -40.39
N LEU A 30 61.14 18.68 -40.03
CA LEU A 30 60.69 18.59 -38.65
C LEU A 30 61.49 17.57 -37.85
N VAL A 31 61.75 16.39 -38.42
CA VAL A 31 62.60 15.37 -37.79
C VAL A 31 64.01 15.91 -37.61
N PHE A 32 64.58 16.55 -38.63
CA PHE A 32 65.90 17.18 -38.54
C PHE A 32 65.93 18.30 -37.50
N ILE A 33 64.89 19.15 -37.44
CA ILE A 33 64.72 20.19 -36.40
C ILE A 33 64.65 19.54 -35.01
N SER A 34 63.93 18.43 -34.86
CA SER A 34 63.75 17.77 -33.56
C SER A 34 65.08 17.18 -33.07
N VAL A 35 65.81 16.49 -33.95
CA VAL A 35 67.13 15.93 -33.65
C VAL A 35 68.12 17.06 -33.37
N PHE A 36 68.09 18.13 -34.18
CA PHE A 36 68.91 19.31 -33.95
C PHE A 36 68.63 19.95 -32.59
N ILE A 37 67.36 20.12 -32.20
CA ILE A 37 66.96 20.65 -30.88
C ILE A 37 67.41 19.72 -29.75
N ILE A 38 67.31 18.40 -29.91
CA ILE A 38 67.78 17.44 -28.89
C ILE A 38 69.29 17.54 -28.72
N VAL A 39 70.05 17.58 -29.82
CA VAL A 39 71.50 17.75 -29.79
C VAL A 39 71.86 19.11 -29.18
N LEU A 40 71.17 20.18 -29.58
CA LEU A 40 71.37 21.51 -29.00
C LEU A 40 71.08 21.50 -27.50
N SER A 41 70.03 20.80 -27.06
CA SER A 41 69.68 20.62 -25.65
C SER A 41 70.72 19.83 -24.84
N SER A 42 71.44 18.91 -25.48
CA SER A 42 72.53 18.15 -24.86
C SER A 42 73.80 18.98 -24.64
N LEU A 43 73.97 20.08 -25.38
CA LEU A 43 75.08 21.01 -25.18
C LEU A 43 74.77 21.87 -23.95
N GLU A 44 75.65 21.84 -22.94
CA GLU A 44 75.48 22.55 -21.67
C GLU A 44 75.63 24.09 -21.75
N LEU A 45 75.20 24.71 -22.85
CA LEU A 45 75.27 26.15 -23.05
C LEU A 45 74.34 26.89 -22.08
N LYS A 46 74.84 27.95 -21.45
CA LYS A 46 74.08 28.77 -20.49
C LYS A 46 72.76 29.31 -21.07
N VAL A 47 72.76 29.73 -22.34
CA VAL A 47 71.58 30.27 -23.05
C VAL A 47 70.44 29.25 -23.11
N ILE A 48 70.77 27.97 -23.34
CA ILE A 48 69.79 26.89 -23.47
C ILE A 48 69.17 26.55 -22.12
N LYS A 49 69.98 26.57 -21.04
CA LYS A 49 69.50 26.38 -19.66
C LYS A 49 68.49 27.47 -19.27
N PHE A 50 68.73 28.75 -19.60
CA PHE A 50 67.78 29.83 -19.35
C PHE A 50 66.47 29.69 -20.14
N ILE A 51 66.55 29.35 -21.43
CA ILE A 51 65.35 29.13 -22.26
C ILE A 51 64.52 27.95 -21.71
N LYS A 52 65.17 26.86 -21.28
CA LYS A 52 64.50 25.70 -20.70
C LYS A 52 63.74 26.04 -19.41
N VAL A 53 64.33 26.86 -18.54
CA VAL A 53 63.67 27.33 -17.32
C VAL A 53 62.44 28.17 -17.67
N GLY A 54 62.54 29.06 -18.66
CA GLY A 54 61.40 29.86 -19.12
C GLY A 54 60.26 29.03 -19.72
N ILE A 55 60.59 28.03 -20.53
CA ILE A 55 59.60 27.10 -21.11
C ILE A 55 58.95 26.27 -20.00
N ASN A 56 59.72 25.73 -19.06
CA ASN A 56 59.18 24.95 -17.96
C ASN A 56 58.25 25.77 -17.06
N GLU A 57 58.62 27.01 -16.73
CA GLU A 57 57.76 27.92 -15.96
C GLU A 57 56.43 28.18 -16.69
N PHE A 58 56.47 28.36 -18.01
CA PHE A 58 55.27 28.52 -18.83
C PHE A 58 54.42 27.23 -18.90
N VAL A 59 55.05 26.06 -19.00
CA VAL A 59 54.35 24.76 -19.00
C VAL A 59 53.69 24.50 -17.66
N TYR A 60 54.37 24.78 -16.54
CA TYR A 60 53.79 24.60 -15.21
C TYR A 60 52.62 25.55 -14.96
N ARG A 61 52.73 26.82 -15.37
CA ARG A 61 51.61 27.78 -15.26
C ARG A 61 50.44 27.45 -16.17
N SER A 62 50.71 27.01 -17.41
CA SER A 62 49.63 26.63 -18.33
C SER A 62 48.95 25.33 -17.89
N SER A 63 49.69 24.37 -17.33
CA SER A 63 49.13 23.14 -16.73
C SER A 63 48.14 23.45 -15.61
N PHE A 64 48.43 24.46 -14.77
CA PHE A 64 47.49 24.91 -13.74
C PHE A 64 46.19 25.43 -14.36
N VAL A 65 46.28 26.29 -15.38
CA VAL A 65 45.09 26.84 -16.08
C VAL A 65 44.27 25.75 -16.77
N VAL A 66 44.94 24.74 -17.35
CA VAL A 66 44.28 23.60 -18.02
C VAL A 66 43.61 22.65 -17.01
N SER A 67 44.11 22.57 -15.77
CA SER A 67 43.51 21.73 -14.71
C SER A 67 42.27 22.33 -14.03
N ILE A 68 42.04 23.65 -14.18
CA ILE A 68 40.87 24.35 -13.63
C ILE A 68 39.53 23.79 -14.19
N PRO A 69 39.34 23.63 -15.51
CA PRO A 69 38.09 23.07 -16.05
C PRO A 69 37.86 21.59 -15.67
N GLU A 70 38.91 20.82 -15.38
CA GLU A 70 38.79 19.40 -15.04
C GLU A 70 38.08 19.19 -13.68
N ASN A 71 38.39 20.00 -12.68
CA ASN A 71 37.74 19.93 -11.37
C ASN A 71 36.36 20.60 -11.33
N LEU A 72 36.10 21.62 -12.16
CA LEU A 72 34.79 22.28 -12.27
C LEU A 72 33.76 21.41 -13.02
N LEU A 73 34.19 20.60 -14.00
CA LEU A 73 33.27 19.73 -14.74
C LEU A 73 32.69 18.61 -13.86
N ILE A 74 33.49 18.06 -12.93
CA ILE A 74 33.06 16.97 -12.05
C ILE A 74 32.04 17.47 -11.01
N SER A 75 32.23 18.66 -10.43
CA SER A 75 31.29 19.22 -9.45
C SER A 75 29.96 19.67 -10.08
N THR A 76 30.00 20.32 -11.24
CA THR A 76 28.80 20.88 -11.90
C THR A 76 27.86 19.78 -12.40
N PHE A 77 28.39 18.62 -12.82
CA PHE A 77 27.56 17.49 -13.27
C PHE A 77 26.79 16.83 -12.11
N SER A 78 27.36 16.83 -10.90
CA SER A 78 26.69 16.31 -9.70
C SER A 78 25.55 17.21 -9.21
N GLU A 79 25.74 18.54 -9.22
CA GLU A 79 24.73 19.51 -8.77
C GLU A 79 23.52 19.60 -9.71
N ILE A 80 23.73 19.45 -11.02
CA ILE A 80 22.62 19.44 -12.01
C ILE A 80 21.77 18.16 -11.89
N SER A 81 22.40 17.02 -11.56
CA SER A 81 21.68 15.78 -11.28
C SER A 81 20.84 15.88 -9.98
N GLU A 82 21.39 16.52 -8.94
CA GLU A 82 20.66 16.77 -7.70
C GLU A 82 19.46 17.72 -7.88
N TYR A 83 19.58 18.79 -8.68
CA TYR A 83 18.46 19.70 -8.92
C TYR A 83 17.30 19.03 -9.68
N THR A 84 17.61 18.22 -10.69
CA THR A 84 16.58 17.50 -11.46
C THR A 84 15.88 16.43 -10.62
N THR A 85 16.62 15.69 -9.80
CA THR A 85 16.05 14.70 -8.87
C THR A 85 15.22 15.38 -7.77
N PHE A 86 15.68 16.50 -7.22
CA PHE A 86 14.93 17.31 -6.26
C PHE A 86 13.64 17.85 -6.84
N PHE A 87 13.67 18.46 -8.03
CA PHE A 87 12.48 19.02 -8.68
C PHE A 87 11.45 17.93 -9.01
N ASN A 88 11.92 16.78 -9.51
CA ASN A 88 11.04 15.62 -9.76
C ASN A 88 10.42 15.09 -8.47
N LYS A 89 11.18 15.03 -7.38
CA LYS A 89 10.68 14.60 -6.06
C LYS A 89 9.69 15.60 -5.47
N TYR A 90 9.95 16.90 -5.59
CA TYR A 90 9.02 17.95 -5.19
C TYR A 90 7.69 17.85 -5.96
N LYS A 91 7.76 17.71 -7.29
CA LYS A 91 6.58 17.57 -8.14
C LYS A 91 5.77 16.33 -7.77
N LYS A 92 6.44 15.18 -7.61
CA LYS A 92 5.80 13.92 -7.19
C LYS A 92 5.13 14.05 -5.83
N ASN A 93 5.82 14.61 -4.83
CA ASN A 93 5.24 14.81 -3.50
C ASN A 93 4.04 15.76 -3.53
N LYS A 94 4.05 16.78 -4.40
CA LYS A 94 2.92 17.68 -4.57
C LYS A 94 1.72 16.98 -5.20
N ASP A 95 1.93 16.18 -6.24
CA ASP A 95 0.89 15.38 -6.86
C ASP A 95 0.28 14.36 -5.87
N GLU A 96 1.12 13.69 -5.08
CA GLU A 96 0.66 12.78 -4.02
C GLU A 96 -0.14 13.52 -2.93
N LEU A 97 0.30 14.70 -2.51
CA LEU A 97 -0.41 15.53 -1.53
C LEU A 97 -1.80 15.93 -2.04
N ASP A 98 -1.91 16.35 -3.30
CA ASP A 98 -3.17 16.74 -3.91
C ASP A 98 -4.12 15.52 -4.05
N GLN A 99 -3.58 14.33 -4.37
CA GLN A 99 -4.34 13.08 -4.35
C GLN A 99 -4.83 12.71 -2.95
N PHE A 100 -3.99 12.84 -1.92
CA PHE A 100 -4.38 12.56 -0.54
C PHE A 100 -5.46 13.53 -0.06
N LYS A 101 -5.36 14.81 -0.38
CA LYS A 101 -6.42 15.80 -0.09
C LYS A 101 -7.74 15.45 -0.76
N SER A 102 -7.70 15.09 -2.04
CA SER A 102 -8.91 14.68 -2.77
C SER A 102 -9.57 13.44 -2.16
N LYS A 103 -8.77 12.42 -1.80
CA LYS A 103 -9.26 11.23 -1.09
C LYS A 103 -9.85 11.57 0.27
N ASN A 104 -9.25 12.50 1.02
CA ASN A 104 -9.75 12.91 2.33
C ASN A 104 -11.12 13.59 2.21
N ILE A 105 -11.29 14.52 1.25
CA ILE A 105 -12.57 15.17 0.97
C ILE A 105 -13.62 14.14 0.56
N SER A 106 -13.26 13.18 -0.32
CA SER A 106 -14.18 12.12 -0.72
C SER A 106 -14.63 11.25 0.46
N ASN A 107 -13.71 10.92 1.38
CA ASN A 107 -14.04 10.18 2.59
C ASN A 107 -14.96 10.98 3.51
N GLU A 108 -14.71 12.28 3.67
CA GLU A 108 -15.56 13.17 4.48
C GLU A 108 -17.00 13.24 3.93
N ILE A 109 -17.14 13.35 2.60
CA ILE A 109 -18.46 13.30 1.94
C ILE A 109 -19.13 11.95 2.22
N ILE A 110 -18.42 10.84 2.03
CA ILE A 110 -18.97 9.48 2.27
C ILE A 110 -19.36 9.31 3.75
N LEU A 111 -18.59 9.86 4.69
CA LEU A 111 -18.91 9.80 6.11
C LEU A 111 -20.16 10.61 6.45
N ASN A 112 -20.30 11.81 5.86
CA ASN A 112 -21.48 12.64 6.03
C ASN A 112 -22.72 12.01 5.38
N GLU A 113 -22.62 11.47 4.16
CA GLU A 113 -23.70 10.70 3.52
C GLU A 113 -24.10 9.49 4.36
N ASN A 114 -23.13 8.74 4.90
CA ASN A 114 -23.43 7.62 5.79
C ASN A 114 -24.10 8.09 7.08
N LYS A 115 -23.71 9.24 7.63
CA LYS A 115 -24.35 9.82 8.81
C LYS A 115 -25.78 10.23 8.50
N GLU A 116 -26.01 10.97 7.41
CA GLU A 116 -27.35 11.36 6.96
C GLU A 116 -28.22 10.13 6.68
N LEU A 117 -27.70 9.12 5.98
CA LEU A 117 -28.41 7.86 5.74
C LEU A 117 -28.74 7.13 7.05
N LYS A 118 -27.81 7.10 8.02
CA LYS A 118 -28.07 6.52 9.34
C LYS A 118 -29.11 7.33 10.12
N GLU A 119 -29.09 8.65 10.04
CA GLU A 119 -30.09 9.51 10.66
C GLU A 119 -31.45 9.35 10.00
N LEU A 120 -31.52 9.30 8.67
CA LEU A 120 -32.74 8.97 7.93
C LEU A 120 -33.25 7.58 8.29
N ILE A 121 -32.37 6.58 8.33
CA ILE A 121 -32.72 5.23 8.78
C ILE A 121 -33.23 5.28 10.21
N ASN A 122 -32.56 5.90 11.17
CA ASN A 122 -33.01 5.98 12.56
C ASN A 122 -34.32 6.78 12.72
N ASN A 123 -34.55 7.79 11.89
CA ASN A 123 -35.78 8.59 11.90
C ASN A 123 -36.97 7.83 11.27
N TYR A 124 -36.73 7.00 10.23
CA TYR A 124 -37.74 6.12 9.63
C TYR A 124 -37.91 4.78 10.37
N VAL A 125 -36.84 4.32 11.00
CA VAL A 125 -36.72 3.16 11.88
C VAL A 125 -36.70 3.73 13.29
N SER A 126 -37.80 4.36 13.72
CA SER A 126 -38.07 4.45 15.15
C SER A 126 -37.79 3.05 15.71
N SER A 127 -36.82 3.00 16.63
CA SER A 127 -36.38 1.80 17.33
C SER A 127 -37.61 1.23 18.01
N SER A 128 -38.33 0.35 17.32
CA SER A 128 -39.47 -0.31 17.92
C SER A 128 -38.89 -1.27 18.94
N ASP A 129 -39.03 -0.90 20.21
CA ASP A 129 -38.68 -1.79 21.30
C ASP A 129 -39.46 -3.09 21.08
N LYS A 130 -38.70 -4.18 20.97
CA LYS A 130 -39.22 -5.51 20.73
C LYS A 130 -39.56 -6.15 22.08
N LEU A 131 -40.84 -6.37 22.34
CA LEU A 131 -41.28 -7.06 23.54
C LEU A 131 -41.23 -8.57 23.35
N LEU A 132 -40.48 -9.27 24.20
CA LEU A 132 -40.46 -10.73 24.22
C LEU A 132 -41.80 -11.29 24.72
N ALA A 133 -42.38 -12.18 23.92
CA ALA A 133 -43.60 -12.91 24.22
C ALA A 133 -43.36 -14.42 24.11
N LYS A 134 -43.98 -15.19 25.00
CA LYS A 134 -44.00 -16.66 24.97
C LYS A 134 -45.28 -17.14 24.31
N ILE A 135 -45.17 -18.17 23.47
CA ILE A 135 -46.33 -18.82 22.86
C ILE A 135 -46.98 -19.74 23.91
N ILE A 136 -48.29 -19.58 24.10
CA ILE A 136 -49.09 -20.37 25.04
C ILE A 136 -49.79 -21.51 24.31
N VAL A 137 -50.27 -21.25 23.09
CA VAL A 137 -51.02 -22.21 22.28
C VAL A 137 -50.60 -22.09 20.82
N ASP A 138 -50.23 -23.22 20.24
CA ASP A 138 -50.08 -23.41 18.80
C ASP A 138 -51.33 -24.14 18.30
N HIS A 139 -52.24 -23.42 17.64
CA HIS A 139 -53.42 -24.04 17.05
C HIS A 139 -53.07 -24.46 15.63
N ASN A 140 -52.75 -25.74 15.45
CA ASN A 140 -52.58 -26.32 14.12
C ASN A 140 -53.95 -26.61 13.46
N SER A 141 -54.81 -25.59 13.33
CA SER A 141 -56.08 -25.72 12.63
C SER A 141 -55.84 -25.78 11.12
N PRO A 142 -56.52 -26.70 10.38
CA PRO A 142 -56.41 -26.77 8.93
C PRO A 142 -57.01 -25.54 8.23
N PHE A 143 -57.86 -24.76 8.90
CA PHE A 143 -58.54 -23.59 8.33
C PHE A 143 -57.91 -22.25 8.72
N LEU A 144 -57.09 -22.21 9.78
CA LEU A 144 -56.47 -20.99 10.28
C LEU A 144 -55.12 -21.30 10.96
N LYS A 145 -54.03 -20.85 10.36
CA LYS A 145 -52.67 -20.93 10.93
C LYS A 145 -52.43 -19.73 11.83
N SER A 146 -52.56 -19.93 13.14
CA SER A 146 -52.41 -18.89 14.15
C SER A 146 -51.81 -19.41 15.46
N ILE A 147 -51.14 -18.52 16.18
CA ILE A 147 -50.57 -18.79 17.51
C ILE A 147 -51.13 -17.80 18.53
N ILE A 148 -51.14 -18.19 19.80
CA ILE A 148 -51.53 -17.32 20.92
C ILE A 148 -50.31 -17.00 21.76
N ILE A 149 -50.05 -15.71 21.98
CA ILE A 149 -48.93 -15.20 22.77
C ILE A 149 -49.40 -14.68 24.13
N ASN A 150 -48.53 -14.74 25.14
CA ASN A 150 -48.82 -14.30 26.51
C ASN A 150 -48.74 -12.78 26.75
N LYS A 151 -48.95 -11.99 25.69
CA LYS A 151 -48.89 -10.53 25.69
C LYS A 151 -50.17 -9.97 25.10
N GLY A 152 -50.75 -8.98 25.76
CA GLY A 152 -52.07 -8.43 25.42
C GLY A 152 -52.08 -6.90 25.42
N SER A 153 -53.26 -6.30 25.51
CA SER A 153 -53.41 -4.85 25.58
C SER A 153 -52.79 -4.24 26.84
N LYS A 154 -52.60 -5.02 27.92
CA LYS A 154 -51.83 -4.62 29.10
C LYS A 154 -50.36 -4.32 28.77
N ASP A 155 -49.82 -4.95 27.74
CA ASP A 155 -48.43 -4.82 27.29
C ASP A 155 -48.32 -3.97 26.00
N ASP A 156 -49.29 -3.07 25.77
CA ASP A 156 -49.38 -2.17 24.60
C ASP A 156 -49.45 -2.84 23.22
N ILE A 157 -49.81 -4.12 23.17
CA ILE A 157 -50.07 -4.82 21.91
C ILE A 157 -51.37 -4.33 21.30
N LYS A 158 -51.34 -4.03 19.99
CA LYS A 158 -52.50 -3.58 19.21
C LYS A 158 -52.76 -4.53 18.05
N ILE A 159 -53.98 -4.50 17.51
CA ILE A 159 -54.29 -5.20 16.26
C ILE A 159 -53.39 -4.60 15.16
N GLY A 160 -52.78 -5.47 14.37
CA GLY A 160 -51.81 -5.09 13.34
C GLY A 160 -50.35 -5.08 13.80
N THR A 161 -50.05 -5.25 15.09
CA THR A 161 -48.67 -5.35 15.58
C THR A 161 -47.91 -6.48 14.88
N ASN A 162 -46.73 -6.17 14.36
CA ASN A 162 -45.85 -7.14 13.70
C ASN A 162 -45.19 -8.05 14.73
N ILE A 163 -45.12 -9.34 14.40
CA ILE A 163 -44.51 -10.37 15.23
C ILE A 163 -43.32 -10.97 14.51
N TYR A 164 -42.20 -11.04 15.22
CA TYR A 164 -40.93 -11.52 14.70
C TYR A 164 -40.44 -12.75 15.46
N ASP A 165 -39.73 -13.61 14.75
CA ASP A 165 -38.81 -14.57 15.34
C ASP A 165 -37.41 -14.06 15.03
N GLN A 166 -36.71 -13.63 16.07
CA GLN A 166 -35.45 -12.87 15.97
C GLN A 166 -35.60 -11.59 15.11
N SER A 167 -35.18 -11.69 13.84
CA SER A 167 -35.19 -10.61 12.84
C SER A 167 -36.14 -10.89 11.68
N TYR A 168 -36.79 -12.05 11.65
CA TYR A 168 -37.65 -12.48 10.54
C TYR A 168 -39.12 -12.25 10.89
N LEU A 169 -39.90 -11.80 9.91
CA LEU A 169 -41.34 -11.64 10.09
C LEU A 169 -42.01 -13.03 10.18
N VAL A 170 -42.82 -13.23 11.22
CA VAL A 170 -43.57 -14.47 11.45
C VAL A 170 -45.06 -14.28 11.22
N GLY A 171 -45.56 -13.07 11.47
CA GLY A 171 -46.97 -12.79 11.33
C GLY A 171 -47.36 -11.43 11.90
N ARG A 172 -48.67 -11.28 12.11
CA ARG A 172 -49.25 -10.06 12.70
C ARG A 172 -50.37 -10.39 13.67
N VAL A 173 -50.57 -9.52 14.64
CA VAL A 173 -51.67 -9.65 15.60
C VAL A 173 -53.01 -9.34 14.92
N ILE A 174 -53.97 -10.25 15.04
CA ILE A 174 -55.33 -10.10 14.50
C ILE A 174 -56.39 -9.90 15.59
N GLU A 175 -56.08 -10.31 16.82
CA GLU A 175 -56.98 -10.20 17.97
C GLU A 175 -56.15 -9.93 19.23
N VAL A 176 -56.61 -9.00 20.07
CA VAL A 176 -55.94 -8.63 21.31
C VAL A 176 -56.93 -8.79 22.47
N ASN A 177 -56.54 -9.60 23.45
CA ASN A 177 -57.19 -9.71 24.74
C ASN A 177 -56.33 -9.01 25.81
N TYR A 178 -56.85 -8.89 27.04
CA TYR A 178 -56.16 -8.14 28.11
C TYR A 178 -54.75 -8.67 28.42
N LYS A 179 -54.55 -10.00 28.46
CA LYS A 179 -53.27 -10.66 28.79
C LYS A 179 -52.68 -11.51 27.67
N SER A 180 -53.35 -11.61 26.53
CA SER A 180 -52.95 -12.51 25.44
C SER A 180 -53.39 -11.95 24.11
N SER A 181 -52.74 -12.35 23.03
CA SER A 181 -53.10 -11.93 21.67
C SER A 181 -53.00 -13.09 20.72
N ARG A 182 -53.83 -13.09 19.68
CA ARG A 182 -53.79 -14.05 18.58
C ARG A 182 -53.03 -13.46 17.40
N VAL A 183 -52.07 -14.22 16.91
CA VAL A 183 -51.19 -13.85 15.80
C VAL A 183 -51.54 -14.71 14.59
N LEU A 184 -51.85 -14.07 13.47
CA LEU A 184 -51.98 -14.73 12.17
C LEU A 184 -50.59 -14.93 11.58
N LEU A 185 -50.23 -16.19 11.29
CA LEU A 185 -48.92 -16.54 10.74
C LEU A 185 -48.83 -16.20 9.24
N LEU A 186 -47.61 -16.00 8.73
CA LEU A 186 -47.36 -15.80 7.30
C LEU A 186 -47.70 -17.03 6.44
N SER A 187 -47.70 -18.22 7.04
CA SER A 187 -48.09 -19.46 6.37
C SER A 187 -49.59 -19.56 6.10
N ASP A 188 -50.44 -18.74 6.72
CA ASP A 188 -51.88 -18.80 6.50
C ASP A 188 -52.28 -18.33 5.10
N LEU A 189 -53.31 -18.96 4.52
CA LEU A 189 -53.82 -18.59 3.20
C LEU A 189 -54.44 -17.19 3.15
N ASN A 190 -54.89 -16.66 4.29
CA ASN A 190 -55.43 -15.30 4.42
C ASN A 190 -54.33 -14.28 4.75
N SER A 191 -53.10 -14.71 4.97
CA SER A 191 -51.97 -13.83 5.22
C SER A 191 -51.44 -13.29 3.91
N ASN A 192 -51.65 -12.00 3.66
CA ASN A 192 -51.17 -11.30 2.47
C ASN A 192 -50.21 -10.19 2.90
N VAL A 193 -48.96 -10.30 2.46
CA VAL A 193 -47.88 -9.39 2.85
C VAL A 193 -47.26 -8.74 1.63
N PRO A 194 -47.32 -7.39 1.51
CA PRO A 194 -46.58 -6.65 0.49
C PRO A 194 -45.07 -6.81 0.70
N VAL A 195 -44.37 -7.23 -0.36
CA VAL A 195 -42.94 -7.52 -0.33
C VAL A 195 -42.19 -6.89 -1.48
N THR A 196 -40.89 -6.75 -1.28
CA THR A 196 -39.92 -6.44 -2.31
C THR A 196 -38.92 -7.59 -2.41
N ILE A 197 -38.55 -7.96 -3.63
CA ILE A 197 -37.61 -9.05 -3.94
C ILE A 197 -36.29 -8.44 -4.40
N ALA A 198 -35.22 -8.69 -3.65
CA ALA A 198 -33.85 -8.27 -3.95
C ALA A 198 -33.07 -9.36 -4.70
N PRO A 199 -32.11 -8.98 -5.57
CA PRO A 199 -31.60 -7.61 -5.79
C PRO A 199 -32.40 -6.74 -6.79
N GLN A 200 -33.36 -7.30 -7.52
CA GLN A 200 -34.05 -6.60 -8.61
C GLN A 200 -35.09 -5.55 -8.14
N ASN A 201 -35.33 -5.43 -6.84
CA ASN A 201 -36.29 -4.52 -6.20
C ASN A 201 -37.72 -4.63 -6.78
N ILE A 202 -38.15 -5.85 -7.11
CA ILE A 202 -39.48 -6.10 -7.67
C ILE A 202 -40.50 -6.19 -6.53
N GLN A 203 -41.57 -5.41 -6.63
CA GLN A 203 -42.69 -5.46 -5.68
C GLN A 203 -43.66 -6.59 -6.01
N ALA A 204 -44.12 -7.30 -4.99
CA ALA A 204 -45.12 -8.35 -5.11
C ALA A 204 -45.89 -8.53 -3.79
N ILE A 205 -46.82 -9.48 -3.74
CA ILE A 205 -47.53 -9.87 -2.52
C ILE A 205 -47.24 -11.35 -2.24
N ILE A 206 -46.78 -11.68 -1.04
CA ILE A 206 -46.72 -13.08 -0.60
C ILE A 206 -48.06 -13.47 0.01
N THR A 207 -48.55 -14.65 -0.36
CA THR A 207 -49.63 -15.35 0.36
C THR A 207 -49.12 -16.68 0.93
N GLY A 208 -49.52 -17.04 2.14
CA GLY A 208 -49.22 -18.36 2.71
C GLY A 208 -49.89 -19.53 1.98
N ILE A 209 -49.29 -20.72 2.05
CA ILE A 209 -49.82 -21.95 1.42
C ILE A 209 -50.20 -23.01 2.48
N GLY A 210 -50.05 -22.70 3.77
CA GLY A 210 -50.34 -23.61 4.89
C GLY A 210 -49.13 -24.34 5.48
N ASP A 211 -48.01 -24.34 4.77
CA ASP A 211 -46.70 -24.85 5.20
C ASP A 211 -45.71 -23.70 5.51
N ASN A 212 -44.45 -23.99 5.84
CA ASN A 212 -43.36 -23.00 5.93
C ASN A 212 -42.95 -22.37 4.59
N ASN A 213 -43.87 -22.34 3.62
CA ASN A 213 -43.67 -21.77 2.31
C ASN A 213 -44.82 -20.81 1.98
N GLY A 214 -44.47 -19.69 1.36
CA GLY A 214 -45.39 -18.76 0.73
C GLY A 214 -45.37 -18.88 -0.78
N LYS A 215 -46.40 -18.34 -1.43
CA LYS A 215 -46.49 -18.16 -2.88
C LYS A 215 -46.45 -16.68 -3.19
N ILE A 216 -45.70 -16.30 -4.22
CA ILE A 216 -45.76 -14.94 -4.75
C ILE A 216 -47.00 -14.79 -5.61
N LYS A 217 -47.80 -13.77 -5.30
CA LYS A 217 -48.93 -13.29 -6.08
C LYS A 217 -48.69 -11.84 -6.50
N TYR A 218 -49.36 -11.42 -7.58
CA TYR A 218 -49.36 -10.03 -8.04
C TYR A 218 -47.96 -9.46 -8.32
N ILE A 219 -47.24 -10.10 -9.23
CA ILE A 219 -46.06 -9.53 -9.88
C ILE A 219 -46.49 -8.88 -11.20
N LYS A 220 -45.88 -7.75 -11.56
CA LYS A 220 -46.14 -7.12 -12.86
C LYS A 220 -45.64 -8.02 -13.99
N ASP A 221 -46.45 -8.18 -15.03
CA ASP A 221 -46.13 -9.00 -16.21
C ASP A 221 -44.75 -8.63 -16.81
N GLY A 222 -43.97 -9.66 -17.17
CA GLY A 222 -42.62 -9.51 -17.71
C GLY A 222 -41.50 -9.23 -16.69
N LEU A 223 -41.81 -9.00 -15.40
CA LEU A 223 -40.79 -8.86 -14.35
C LEU A 223 -40.41 -10.18 -13.69
N SER A 224 -41.26 -11.21 -13.78
CA SER A 224 -40.99 -12.53 -13.22
C SER A 224 -39.78 -13.22 -13.85
N GLU A 225 -39.47 -12.92 -15.11
CA GLU A 225 -38.33 -13.50 -15.84
C GLU A 225 -36.98 -12.95 -15.38
N LYS A 226 -36.97 -11.79 -14.72
CA LYS A 226 -35.77 -11.14 -14.16
C LYS A 226 -35.40 -11.66 -12.78
N LEU A 227 -36.27 -12.48 -12.17
CA LEU A 227 -36.04 -13.02 -10.84
C LEU A 227 -35.02 -14.15 -10.89
N GLU A 228 -34.13 -14.15 -9.92
CA GLU A 228 -33.12 -15.18 -9.74
C GLU A 228 -33.54 -16.16 -8.64
N ASN A 229 -33.05 -17.39 -8.73
CA ASN A 229 -33.26 -18.33 -7.63
C ASN A 229 -32.48 -17.85 -6.39
N ASP A 230 -33.02 -18.10 -5.21
CA ASP A 230 -32.48 -17.67 -3.91
C ASP A 230 -32.46 -16.14 -3.67
N SER A 231 -33.14 -15.35 -4.52
CA SER A 231 -33.44 -13.94 -4.26
C SER A 231 -34.06 -13.74 -2.87
N ILE A 232 -33.64 -12.67 -2.17
CA ILE A 232 -34.10 -12.38 -0.82
C ILE A 232 -35.43 -11.64 -0.90
N VAL A 233 -36.41 -12.09 -0.13
CA VAL A 233 -37.72 -11.45 -0.05
C VAL A 233 -37.89 -10.78 1.31
N TYR A 234 -38.26 -9.51 1.30
CA TYR A 234 -38.43 -8.68 2.50
C TYR A 234 -39.68 -7.80 2.38
N THR A 235 -40.20 -7.30 3.50
CA THR A 235 -41.41 -6.46 3.53
C THR A 235 -41.18 -5.13 2.80
N SER A 236 -42.14 -4.71 1.97
CA SER A 236 -42.01 -3.44 1.24
C SER A 236 -42.32 -2.22 2.12
N GLY A 237 -43.07 -2.40 3.22
CA GLY A 237 -43.61 -1.30 4.03
C GLY A 237 -44.86 -0.64 3.44
N THR A 238 -45.35 -1.13 2.30
CA THR A 238 -46.55 -0.59 1.65
C THR A 238 -47.80 -0.84 2.50
N GLY A 239 -48.63 0.19 2.64
CA GLY A 239 -49.87 0.12 3.42
C GLY A 239 -49.70 0.37 4.93
N ALA A 240 -48.49 0.71 5.39
CA ALA A 240 -48.18 1.07 6.79
C ALA A 240 -48.55 0.02 7.87
N ILE A 241 -48.83 -1.23 7.45
CA ILE A 241 -49.11 -2.35 8.37
C ILE A 241 -47.80 -3.02 8.79
N PHE A 242 -46.90 -3.24 7.84
CA PHE A 242 -45.61 -3.88 8.07
C PHE A 242 -44.49 -2.84 8.06
N LYS A 243 -43.50 -2.96 8.93
CA LYS A 243 -42.25 -2.20 8.81
C LYS A 243 -41.54 -2.57 7.51
N SER A 244 -40.99 -1.57 6.79
CA SER A 244 -40.23 -1.83 5.56
C SER A 244 -38.88 -2.49 5.88
N GLY A 245 -38.38 -3.35 4.99
CA GLY A 245 -37.03 -3.91 5.09
C GLY A 245 -36.88 -5.13 5.99
N VAL A 246 -37.98 -5.75 6.45
CA VAL A 246 -37.91 -6.96 7.30
C VAL A 246 -37.77 -8.20 6.42
N PRO A 247 -36.72 -9.03 6.60
CA PRO A 247 -36.55 -10.26 5.83
C PRO A 247 -37.63 -11.30 6.17
N ILE A 248 -38.14 -11.97 5.13
CA ILE A 248 -39.18 -13.00 5.24
C ILE A 248 -38.63 -14.37 4.82
N GLY A 249 -37.93 -14.44 3.69
CA GLY A 249 -37.49 -15.72 3.13
C GLY A 249 -36.67 -15.62 1.85
N LYS A 250 -36.45 -16.77 1.21
CA LYS A 250 -35.77 -16.91 -0.08
C LYS A 250 -36.73 -17.37 -1.17
N LEU A 251 -36.57 -16.81 -2.36
CA LEU A 251 -37.30 -17.21 -3.55
C LEU A 251 -36.78 -18.55 -4.08
N LYS A 252 -37.69 -19.48 -4.35
CA LYS A 252 -37.45 -20.71 -5.11
C LYS A 252 -38.30 -20.70 -6.35
N ILE A 253 -37.64 -20.77 -7.50
CA ILE A 253 -38.30 -20.76 -8.81
C ILE A 253 -38.43 -22.22 -9.26
N LEU A 254 -39.67 -22.71 -9.30
CA LEU A 254 -39.98 -24.04 -9.81
C LEU A 254 -40.53 -23.90 -11.22
N LYS A 255 -39.76 -24.34 -12.21
CA LYS A 255 -40.19 -24.34 -13.62
C LYS A 255 -40.75 -25.71 -13.97
N ASN A 256 -42.05 -25.79 -14.24
CA ASN A 256 -42.69 -26.93 -14.90
C ASN A 256 -42.94 -26.59 -16.37
N GLU A 257 -43.15 -27.62 -17.21
CA GLU A 257 -43.37 -27.46 -18.67
C GLU A 257 -44.54 -26.53 -19.03
N ILE A 258 -45.48 -26.30 -18.11
CA ILE A 258 -46.73 -25.55 -18.32
C ILE A 258 -46.77 -24.24 -17.53
N SER A 259 -45.98 -24.09 -16.46
CA SER A 259 -46.05 -22.91 -15.58
C SER A 259 -44.79 -22.72 -14.75
N THR A 260 -44.39 -21.47 -14.54
CA THR A 260 -43.36 -21.09 -13.56
C THR A 260 -44.05 -20.77 -12.23
N GLU A 261 -43.77 -21.56 -11.19
CA GLU A 261 -44.27 -21.32 -9.84
C GLU A 261 -43.18 -20.66 -8.98
N LEU A 262 -43.51 -19.50 -8.42
CA LEU A 262 -42.64 -18.74 -7.52
C LEU A 262 -43.03 -19.04 -6.07
N LYS A 263 -42.21 -19.82 -5.39
CA LYS A 263 -42.37 -20.14 -3.96
C LYS A 263 -41.38 -19.35 -3.13
N VAL A 264 -41.78 -18.94 -1.93
CA VAL A 264 -40.89 -18.32 -0.95
C VAL A 264 -40.73 -19.28 0.21
N GLN A 265 -39.51 -19.74 0.45
CA GLN A 265 -39.20 -20.50 1.65
C GLN A 265 -38.94 -19.53 2.78
N PHE A 266 -39.74 -19.59 3.85
CA PHE A 266 -39.57 -18.71 5.01
C PHE A 266 -38.28 -19.03 5.77
N TYR A 267 -37.66 -18.01 6.35
CA TYR A 267 -36.48 -18.18 7.19
C TYR A 267 -36.80 -18.80 8.55
N SER A 268 -37.94 -18.43 9.13
CA SER A 268 -38.41 -18.99 10.40
C SER A 268 -39.26 -20.23 10.17
N ASP A 269 -39.06 -21.23 11.04
CA ASP A 269 -39.92 -22.41 11.10
C ASP A 269 -41.09 -22.16 12.04
N PHE A 270 -42.29 -22.02 11.47
CA PHE A 270 -43.47 -21.69 12.25
C PHE A 270 -44.01 -22.84 13.09
N SER A 271 -43.55 -24.07 12.86
CA SER A 271 -44.00 -25.27 13.60
C SER A 271 -43.32 -25.45 14.96
N GLN A 272 -42.19 -24.79 15.21
CA GLN A 272 -41.38 -24.95 16.43
C GLN A 272 -41.18 -23.66 17.22
N LEU A 273 -42.04 -22.66 17.01
CA LEU A 273 -41.91 -21.38 17.69
C LEU A 273 -42.21 -21.52 19.19
N LYS A 274 -41.27 -21.05 20.03
CA LYS A 274 -41.44 -20.99 21.50
C LYS A 274 -41.60 -19.57 22.02
N TYR A 275 -40.82 -18.66 21.44
CA TYR A 275 -40.76 -17.26 21.80
C TYR A 275 -40.79 -16.40 20.54
N VAL A 276 -41.42 -15.25 20.63
CA VAL A 276 -41.51 -14.27 19.55
C VAL A 276 -41.36 -12.86 20.11
N PHE A 277 -41.01 -11.93 19.25
CA PHE A 277 -40.87 -10.51 19.58
C PHE A 277 -42.03 -9.74 18.95
N ALA A 278 -42.74 -8.96 19.76
CA ALA A 278 -43.78 -8.06 19.28
C ALA A 278 -43.24 -6.64 19.13
N GLU A 279 -43.60 -5.99 18.02
CA GLU A 279 -43.26 -4.60 17.77
C GLU A 279 -44.07 -3.65 18.66
N ILE A 280 -43.40 -2.87 19.51
CA ILE A 280 -44.04 -1.78 20.24
C ILE A 280 -43.66 -0.45 19.59
N LEU A 281 -44.68 0.35 19.29
CA LEU A 281 -44.50 1.75 18.94
C LEU A 281 -44.24 2.52 20.23
N THR A 282 -42.97 2.73 20.56
CA THR A 282 -42.61 3.75 21.54
C THR A 282 -42.86 5.10 20.88
N ASN A 283 -44.00 5.71 21.19
CA ASN A 283 -44.13 7.15 21.01
C ASN A 283 -43.19 7.79 22.02
N THR A 284 -41.91 7.90 21.70
CA THR A 284 -41.06 8.89 22.37
C THR A 284 -41.56 10.21 21.83
N PRO A 285 -42.27 11.05 22.62
CA PRO A 285 -42.61 12.38 22.14
C PRO A 285 -41.29 13.06 21.81
N ILE A 286 -41.18 13.59 20.60
CA ILE A 286 -40.11 14.50 20.21
C ILE A 286 -40.21 15.67 21.19
N GLN A 287 -39.34 15.68 22.20
CA GLN A 287 -39.21 16.81 23.10
C GLN A 287 -38.60 17.94 22.29
N ASN A 288 -39.45 18.89 21.90
CA ASN A 288 -39.00 20.23 21.54
C ASN A 288 -38.27 20.79 22.76
N LEU A 289 -36.96 20.99 22.61
CA LEU A 289 -36.13 21.69 23.58
C LEU A 289 -36.40 23.18 23.44
N ASP A 290 -37.40 23.67 24.19
CA ASP A 290 -37.48 25.07 24.59
C ASP A 290 -37.64 25.14 26.12
N ASN A 291 -36.87 26.06 26.69
CA ASN A 291 -36.52 26.19 28.11
C ASN A 291 -37.73 26.35 29.05
N GLU A 292 -37.64 25.78 30.26
CA GLU A 292 -37.56 26.54 31.52
C GLU A 292 -37.48 25.64 32.77
N ASN A 293 -36.81 26.19 33.78
CA ASN A 293 -36.43 25.59 35.07
C ASN A 293 -37.60 25.03 35.88
N THR A 294 -37.46 23.84 36.47
CA THR A 294 -37.73 23.62 37.91
C THR A 294 -37.10 22.33 38.43
N ASN A 295 -36.45 22.43 39.59
CA ASN A 295 -35.98 21.33 40.41
C ASN A 295 -37.08 20.27 40.65
N ASN A 296 -36.83 19.02 40.24
CA ASN A 296 -37.22 17.83 40.98
C ASN A 296 -36.54 16.59 40.38
N GLN A 297 -35.99 15.75 41.26
CA GLN A 297 -35.32 14.49 40.95
C GLN A 297 -36.22 13.55 40.14
N LYS A 298 -36.01 13.55 38.82
CA LYS A 298 -36.25 12.44 37.90
C LYS A 298 -35.02 12.45 37.00
N LYS A 299 -34.27 11.34 36.95
CA LYS A 299 -33.14 11.19 36.01
C LYS A 299 -33.65 11.52 34.62
N ASN A 300 -33.32 12.70 34.13
CA ASN A 300 -33.80 13.19 32.85
C ASN A 300 -33.01 12.47 31.74
N PRO A 301 -33.59 12.22 30.56
CA PRO A 301 -32.87 11.71 29.40
C PRO A 301 -31.64 12.55 29.03
N ILE A 302 -31.67 13.84 29.38
CA ILE A 302 -30.56 14.78 29.22
C ILE A 302 -29.40 14.43 30.17
N ASP A 303 -29.67 14.07 31.42
CA ASP A 303 -28.63 13.66 32.39
C ASP A 303 -27.98 12.34 31.97
N ALA A 304 -28.76 11.41 31.42
CA ALA A 304 -28.22 10.16 30.87
C ALA A 304 -27.35 10.43 29.63
N LYS A 305 -27.74 11.38 28.78
CA LYS A 305 -26.94 11.78 27.61
C LYS A 305 -25.66 12.51 28.01
N VAL A 306 -25.72 13.35 29.04
CA VAL A 306 -24.53 14.01 29.62
C VAL A 306 -23.60 12.97 30.23
N GLN A 307 -24.13 12.01 30.98
CA GLN A 307 -23.33 10.93 31.55
C GLN A 307 -22.66 10.07 30.47
N ILE A 308 -23.37 9.76 29.38
CA ILE A 308 -22.78 9.03 28.23
C ILE A 308 -21.66 9.85 27.58
N LEU A 309 -21.82 11.17 27.45
CA LEU A 309 -20.80 12.05 26.88
C LEU A 309 -19.58 12.19 27.81
N GLU A 310 -19.81 12.21 29.13
CA GLU A 310 -18.74 12.19 30.14
C GLU A 310 -17.97 10.87 30.09
N ASP A 311 -18.67 9.74 30.03
CA ASP A 311 -18.07 8.41 29.86
C ASP A 311 -17.27 8.32 28.54
N GLU A 312 -17.78 8.92 27.45
CA GLU A 312 -17.09 8.95 26.15
C GLU A 312 -15.81 9.80 26.21
N ILE A 313 -15.84 10.94 26.90
CA ILE A 313 -14.65 11.78 27.12
C ILE A 313 -13.63 11.03 27.97
N GLU A 314 -14.05 10.35 29.05
CA GLU A 314 -13.17 9.56 29.92
C GLU A 314 -12.49 8.43 29.13
N ILE A 315 -13.26 7.70 28.30
CA ILE A 315 -12.70 6.65 27.42
C ILE A 315 -11.68 7.24 26.45
N ILE A 316 -11.94 8.41 25.86
CA ILE A 316 -11.02 9.09 24.95
C ILE A 316 -9.73 9.50 25.67
N GLU A 317 -9.84 10.05 26.88
CA GLU A 317 -8.68 10.43 27.70
C GLU A 317 -7.83 9.22 28.07
N ASP A 318 -8.45 8.14 28.57
CA ASP A 318 -7.78 6.88 28.89
C ASP A 318 -7.08 6.27 27.66
N THR A 319 -7.75 6.33 26.52
CA THR A 319 -7.21 5.83 25.25
C THR A 319 -5.99 6.66 24.82
N ASN A 320 -6.04 7.98 24.95
CA ASN A 320 -4.92 8.86 24.65
C ASN A 320 -3.73 8.63 25.59
N VAL A 321 -3.98 8.36 26.87
CA VAL A 321 -2.93 8.00 27.84
C VAL A 321 -2.26 6.69 27.43
N LYS A 322 -3.04 5.65 27.11
CA LYS A 322 -2.50 4.36 26.64
C LYS A 322 -1.70 4.51 25.35
N PHE A 323 -2.18 5.29 24.38
CA PHE A 323 -1.44 5.57 23.14
C PHE A 323 -0.12 6.29 23.41
N LYS A 324 -0.10 7.22 24.38
CA LYS A 324 1.14 7.93 24.75
C LYS A 324 2.15 6.98 25.40
N GLU A 325 1.68 6.10 26.29
CA GLU A 325 2.53 5.09 26.93
C GLU A 325 3.11 4.10 25.92
N GLU A 326 2.29 3.61 24.98
CA GLU A 326 2.74 2.70 23.93
C GLU A 326 3.77 3.35 22.99
N ASN A 327 3.58 4.64 22.65
CA ASN A 327 4.54 5.40 21.87
C ASN A 327 5.90 5.56 22.58
N GLU A 328 5.92 5.80 23.89
CA GLU A 328 7.17 5.85 24.66
C GLU A 328 7.85 4.48 24.72
N ASN A 329 7.08 3.40 24.91
CA ASN A 329 7.62 2.03 24.90
C ASN A 329 8.24 1.68 23.53
N LEU A 330 7.55 2.03 22.43
CA LEU A 330 8.07 1.84 21.07
C LEU A 330 9.37 2.62 20.85
N LYS A 331 9.48 3.85 21.38
CA LYS A 331 10.70 4.66 21.31
C LYS A 331 11.86 4.01 22.07
N VAL A 332 11.61 3.48 23.27
CA VAL A 332 12.62 2.72 24.03
C VAL A 332 13.07 1.50 23.23
N LYS A 333 12.13 0.76 22.63
CA LYS A 333 12.44 -0.43 21.82
C LYS A 333 13.26 -0.09 20.57
N ILE A 334 12.96 1.02 19.90
CA ILE A 334 13.73 1.50 18.75
C ILE A 334 15.17 1.81 19.17
N ASN A 335 15.38 2.46 20.31
CA ASN A 335 16.73 2.77 20.81
C ASN A 335 17.51 1.49 21.12
N ASP A 336 16.90 0.53 21.81
CA ASP A 336 17.53 -0.77 22.10
C ASP A 336 17.91 -1.53 20.83
N LEU A 337 17.03 -1.55 19.81
CA LEU A 337 17.35 -2.16 18.52
C LEU A 337 18.51 -1.44 17.82
N ASN A 338 18.59 -0.12 17.90
CA ASN A 338 19.70 0.64 17.30
C ASN A 338 21.04 0.33 17.98
N ASP A 339 21.04 0.19 19.32
CA ASP A 339 22.22 -0.19 20.08
C ASP A 339 22.67 -1.61 19.69
N GLN A 340 21.74 -2.57 19.56
CA GLN A 340 22.05 -3.91 19.06
C GLN A 340 22.64 -3.90 17.64
N VAL A 341 22.09 -3.06 16.74
CA VAL A 341 22.61 -2.90 15.37
C VAL A 341 24.03 -2.33 15.39
N PHE A 342 24.31 -1.37 16.28
CA PHE A 342 25.64 -0.80 16.45
C PHE A 342 26.66 -1.86 16.91
N ASP A 343 26.31 -2.66 17.92
CA ASP A 343 27.17 -3.73 18.43
C ASP A 343 27.46 -4.80 17.36
N LEU A 344 26.44 -5.22 16.62
CA LEU A 344 26.60 -6.17 15.52
C LEU A 344 27.52 -5.63 14.42
N ASN A 345 27.41 -4.34 14.07
CA ASN A 345 28.29 -3.71 13.09
C ASN A 345 29.75 -3.67 13.56
N ASN A 346 29.98 -3.42 14.85
CA ASN A 346 31.32 -3.46 15.43
C ASN A 346 31.91 -4.88 15.37
N GLU A 347 31.12 -5.90 15.70
CA GLU A 347 31.58 -7.29 15.62
C GLU A 347 31.87 -7.72 14.18
N ILE A 348 31.01 -7.33 13.21
CA ILE A 348 31.27 -7.56 11.78
C ILE A 348 32.58 -6.91 11.35
N THR A 349 32.84 -5.68 11.79
CA THR A 349 34.09 -4.96 11.48
C THR A 349 35.31 -5.70 12.02
N ARG A 350 35.25 -6.15 13.28
CA ARG A 350 36.30 -6.95 13.90
C ARG A 350 36.52 -8.30 13.21
N GLN A 351 35.45 -8.95 12.75
CA GLN A 351 35.54 -10.19 11.99
C GLN A 351 36.22 -9.98 10.62
N LYS A 352 35.89 -8.89 9.92
CA LYS A 352 36.55 -8.52 8.66
C LYS A 352 38.06 -8.29 8.85
N GLU A 353 38.46 -7.62 9.92
CA GLU A 353 39.88 -7.43 10.25
C GLU A 353 40.60 -8.77 10.48
N LYS A 354 39.98 -9.69 11.23
CA LYS A 354 40.53 -11.04 11.44
C LYS A 354 40.66 -11.82 10.14
N ILE A 355 39.67 -11.74 9.25
CA ILE A 355 39.70 -12.42 7.95
C ILE A 355 40.84 -11.87 7.09
N ASN A 356 40.96 -10.53 7.00
CA ASN A 356 42.05 -9.90 6.27
C ASN A 356 43.42 -10.33 6.81
N GLN A 357 43.57 -10.40 8.14
CA GLN A 357 44.82 -10.87 8.75
C GLN A 357 45.08 -12.35 8.41
N PHE A 358 44.06 -13.19 8.46
CA PHE A 358 44.17 -14.61 8.11
C PHE A 358 44.57 -14.82 6.64
N ASP A 359 44.02 -14.03 5.72
CA ASP A 359 44.38 -14.07 4.29
C ASP A 359 45.84 -13.65 4.08
N LEU A 360 46.30 -12.60 4.76
CA LEU A 360 47.72 -12.18 4.74
C LEU A 360 48.64 -13.27 5.28
N ASP A 361 48.29 -13.89 6.40
CA ASP A 361 49.07 -14.98 7.01
C ASP A 361 49.13 -16.21 6.09
N LYS A 362 48.04 -16.51 5.38
CA LYS A 362 47.97 -17.60 4.41
C LYS A 362 48.85 -17.33 3.18
N GLU A 363 48.80 -16.12 2.63
CA GLU A 363 49.70 -15.71 1.53
C GLU A 363 51.16 -15.80 1.94
N GLU A 364 51.49 -15.37 3.16
CA GLU A 364 52.87 -15.43 3.68
C GLU A 364 53.32 -16.88 3.90
N LEU A 365 52.45 -17.74 4.45
CA LEU A 365 52.74 -19.16 4.60
C LEU A 365 52.95 -19.86 3.25
N GLU A 366 52.13 -19.53 2.25
CA GLU A 366 52.29 -20.04 0.88
C GLU A 366 53.61 -19.57 0.26
N PHE A 367 53.95 -18.29 0.43
CA PHE A 367 55.24 -17.75 0.01
C PHE A 367 56.40 -18.51 0.68
N LEU A 368 56.39 -18.69 2.01
CA LEU A 368 57.43 -19.41 2.73
C LEU A 368 57.59 -20.86 2.23
N ARG A 369 56.47 -21.56 2.01
CA ARG A 369 56.47 -22.93 1.46
C ARG A 369 57.07 -22.99 0.06
N LEU A 370 56.67 -22.07 -0.82
CA LEU A 370 57.20 -21.99 -2.18
C LEU A 370 58.67 -21.55 -2.19
N ASN A 371 59.08 -20.72 -1.24
CA ASN A 371 60.46 -20.26 -1.10
C ASN A 371 61.41 -21.42 -0.78
N LEU A 372 61.01 -22.35 0.10
CA LEU A 372 61.79 -23.57 0.37
C LEU A 372 62.06 -24.40 -0.89
N ILE A 373 61.11 -24.44 -1.82
CA ILE A 373 61.18 -25.27 -3.04
C ILE A 373 61.88 -24.54 -4.19
N TYR A 374 61.54 -23.26 -4.42
CA TYR A 374 61.90 -22.52 -5.64
C TYR A 374 62.94 -21.40 -5.43
N SER A 375 63.42 -21.18 -4.20
CA SER A 375 64.45 -20.16 -3.88
C SER A 375 65.66 -20.20 -4.81
N HIS A 376 66.18 -21.39 -5.08
CA HIS A 376 67.35 -21.62 -5.93
C HIS A 376 67.16 -21.20 -7.41
N LYS A 377 65.91 -21.08 -7.88
CA LYS A 377 65.58 -20.66 -9.27
C LYS A 377 65.46 -19.14 -9.40
N CYS A 378 65.01 -18.47 -8.35
CA CYS A 378 64.77 -17.03 -8.35
C CYS A 378 65.96 -16.21 -7.82
N GLN A 379 66.87 -16.83 -7.05
CA GLN A 379 68.00 -16.13 -6.43
C GLN A 379 69.16 -15.89 -7.42
N THR A 380 69.74 -14.69 -7.36
CA THR A 380 70.99 -14.36 -8.08
C THR A 380 72.20 -15.17 -7.57
N LYS A 381 72.92 -15.84 -8.47
CA LYS A 381 74.21 -16.53 -8.20
C LYS A 381 75.36 -15.65 -8.71
N LYS A 382 76.32 -15.30 -7.86
CA LYS A 382 77.48 -14.48 -8.26
C LYS A 382 78.37 -15.22 -9.27
N LEU A 383 78.24 -14.87 -10.55
CA LEU A 383 79.30 -14.37 -11.46
C LEU A 383 78.73 -14.12 -12.87
N PHE A 384 77.62 -14.77 -13.26
CA PHE A 384 76.86 -14.52 -14.51
C PHE A 384 75.38 -14.96 -14.36
N SER A 385 74.54 -14.30 -13.54
CA SER A 385 73.15 -14.78 -13.30
C SER A 385 72.03 -13.79 -13.61
N THR A 386 70.94 -14.34 -14.14
CA THR A 386 69.66 -13.71 -14.49
C THR A 386 68.62 -13.86 -13.36
N GLY A 387 68.97 -13.54 -12.10
CA GLY A 387 68.09 -13.72 -10.92
C GLY A 387 67.85 -12.44 -10.12
N PHE A 388 66.89 -12.48 -9.18
CA PHE A 388 66.53 -11.35 -8.30
C PHE A 388 67.26 -11.40 -6.95
N LYS A 389 67.42 -10.24 -6.29
CA LYS A 389 68.00 -10.15 -4.94
C LYS A 389 66.95 -10.61 -3.91
N VAL A 390 67.37 -11.42 -2.93
CA VAL A 390 66.48 -11.92 -1.87
C VAL A 390 65.87 -10.74 -1.10
N GLY A 391 64.54 -10.77 -0.93
CA GLY A 391 63.79 -9.75 -0.21
C GLY A 391 63.22 -8.61 -1.07
N THR A 392 63.43 -8.59 -2.40
CA THR A 392 62.77 -7.60 -3.27
C THR A 392 61.36 -8.05 -3.69
N PRO A 393 60.44 -7.12 -4.03
CA PRO A 393 59.10 -7.47 -4.52
C PRO A 393 59.12 -8.40 -5.74
N GLU A 394 60.10 -8.22 -6.64
CA GLU A 394 60.26 -9.05 -7.84
C GLU A 394 60.69 -10.48 -7.48
N TYR A 395 61.51 -10.64 -6.44
CA TYR A 395 61.86 -11.95 -5.89
C TYR A 395 60.63 -12.65 -5.30
N LYS A 396 59.83 -11.95 -4.48
CA LYS A 396 58.58 -12.52 -3.92
C LYS A 396 57.62 -12.96 -5.02
N LYS A 397 57.45 -12.14 -6.08
CA LYS A 397 56.62 -12.46 -7.25
C LYS A 397 57.13 -13.67 -8.04
N CYS A 398 58.45 -13.80 -8.23
CA CYS A 398 59.06 -14.97 -8.88
C CYS A 398 58.80 -16.28 -8.11
N ILE A 399 58.87 -16.24 -6.78
CA ILE A 399 58.61 -17.40 -5.91
C ILE A 399 57.13 -17.81 -5.95
N LEU A 400 56.20 -16.85 -5.86
CA LEU A 400 54.76 -17.12 -5.98
C LEU A 400 54.41 -17.70 -7.36
N ASN A 401 55.14 -17.34 -8.41
CA ASN A 401 55.04 -17.92 -9.76
C ASN A 401 55.80 -19.25 -9.93
N LYS A 402 56.17 -19.93 -8.86
CA LYS A 402 56.84 -21.26 -8.87
C LYS A 402 58.16 -21.26 -9.66
N GLY A 403 58.86 -20.11 -9.68
CA GLY A 403 60.15 -19.96 -10.35
C GLY A 403 60.10 -19.59 -11.83
N LYS A 404 58.94 -19.21 -12.38
CA LYS A 404 58.82 -18.64 -13.73
C LYS A 404 59.10 -17.14 -13.68
N LYS A 405 59.97 -16.65 -14.57
CA LYS A 405 60.23 -15.21 -14.73
C LYS A 405 59.10 -14.61 -15.55
N VAL A 406 58.66 -13.40 -15.20
CA VAL A 406 57.51 -12.72 -15.83
C VAL A 406 57.76 -12.39 -17.32
N ASN A 407 58.99 -12.59 -17.81
CA ASN A 407 59.39 -12.37 -19.21
C ASN A 407 59.88 -13.65 -19.94
N ASP A 408 59.60 -14.85 -19.42
CA ASP A 408 59.90 -16.15 -20.07
C ASP A 408 58.63 -16.93 -20.43
#